data_AF-A0A2S9DNF8-F1
#
_entry.id   AF-A0A2S9DNF8-F1
#
_cell.length_a   1.000
_cell.length_b   1.000
_cell.length_c   1.000
_cell.angle_alpha   90.00
_cell.angle_beta   90.00
_cell.angle_gamma   90.00
#
_symmetry.space_group_name_H-M   'P 1'
#
loop_
_entity.id
_entity.type
_entity.pdbx_description
1 polymer ?
#
loop_
_entity_poly.entity_id
_entity_poly.type
_entity_poly.pdbx_seq_one_letter_code
_entity_poly.pdbx_strand_id
1 'polypeptide(L)'
;MNHSTHVFPAIPTQLTGQSLVSHAGLSVLTSFLNAVDFRRVCEDRFSQFVPATATHRPGKILGALALSLAAGGEQATDIDQLRAAPELFGSVASDATISRFMGRIKEQPEAFSYGFATMTRSLR
;
A
#
# COMPACT_ATOMS: atom_id res chain seq x y z
N MET A 1 27.09 0.41 -14.94
CA MET A 1 26.65 1.19 -13.77
C MET A 1 25.60 2.15 -14.27
N ASN A 2 24.33 1.97 -13.92
CA ASN A 2 23.23 2.81 -14.39
C ASN A 2 22.85 3.73 -13.23
N HIS A 3 23.09 5.04 -13.35
CA HIS A 3 22.67 6.00 -12.33
C HIS A 3 21.18 6.30 -12.54
N SER A 4 20.35 6.03 -11.53
CA SER A 4 18.95 6.44 -11.54
C SER A 4 18.88 7.97 -11.57
N THR A 5 18.49 8.53 -12.71
CA THR A 5 18.16 9.95 -12.82
C THR A 5 16.83 10.16 -12.12
N HIS A 6 16.86 10.53 -10.84
CA HIS A 6 15.65 10.93 -10.14
C HIS A 6 15.16 12.26 -10.73
N VAL A 7 13.90 12.31 -11.17
CA VAL A 7 13.27 13.53 -11.72
C VAL A 7 13.21 14.66 -10.69
N PHE A 8 13.24 14.31 -9.41
CA PHE A 8 13.24 15.23 -8.28
C PHE A 8 14.30 14.81 -7.24
N PRO A 9 14.84 15.76 -6.45
CA PRO A 9 15.74 15.44 -5.35
C PRO A 9 15.02 14.55 -4.32
N ALA A 10 15.78 13.65 -3.68
CA ALA A 10 15.28 12.94 -2.50
C ALA A 10 15.11 13.95 -1.36
N ILE A 11 13.85 14.28 -1.03
CA ILE A 11 13.55 15.22 0.05
C ILE A 11 13.62 14.43 1.38
N PRO A 12 14.45 14.85 2.36
CA PRO A 12 14.44 14.24 3.69
C PRO A 12 13.07 14.42 4.31
N THR A 13 12.45 13.33 4.76
CA THR A 13 11.18 13.37 5.47
C THR A 13 11.43 13.42 6.98
N GLN A 14 10.79 14.36 7.66
CA GLN A 14 10.80 14.46 9.11
C GLN A 14 9.36 14.37 9.62
N LEU A 15 9.11 13.51 10.61
CA LEU A 15 7.83 13.45 11.29
C LEU A 15 7.67 14.75 12.11
N THR A 16 6.73 15.61 11.72
CA THR A 16 6.47 16.90 12.39
C THR A 16 5.40 16.80 13.48
N GLY A 17 4.97 15.59 13.87
CA GLY A 17 3.79 15.39 14.71
C GLY A 17 2.47 15.82 14.04
N GLN A 18 2.55 16.32 12.80
CA GLN A 18 1.44 16.69 11.94
C GLN A 18 1.62 15.93 10.64
N SER A 19 0.85 14.87 10.44
CA SER A 19 0.78 14.24 9.13
C SER A 19 -0.49 14.71 8.45
N LEU A 20 -0.31 15.58 7.46
CA LEU A 20 -1.39 16.18 6.70
C LEU A 20 -1.07 16.02 5.21
N VAL A 21 -1.57 14.95 4.61
CA VAL A 21 -1.72 14.91 3.15
C VAL A 21 -3.15 15.33 2.85
N SER A 22 -3.30 16.41 2.07
CA SER A 22 -4.62 16.86 1.62
C SER A 22 -5.29 15.78 0.77
N HIS A 23 -6.63 15.81 0.67
CA HIS A 23 -7.35 14.90 -0.24
C HIS A 23 -6.82 14.97 -1.68
N ALA A 24 -6.35 16.14 -2.14
CA ALA A 24 -5.69 16.28 -3.44
C ALA A 24 -4.37 15.48 -3.52
N GLY A 25 -3.55 15.51 -2.46
CA GLY A 25 -2.33 14.71 -2.37
C GLY A 25 -2.61 13.21 -2.39
N LEU A 26 -3.63 12.74 -1.65
CA LEU A 26 -4.04 11.33 -1.67
C LEU A 26 -4.61 10.91 -3.03
N SER A 27 -5.30 11.81 -3.74
CA SER A 27 -5.78 11.57 -5.11
C SER A 27 -4.63 11.40 -6.10
N VAL A 28 -3.58 12.23 -6.00
CA VAL A 28 -2.36 12.11 -6.81
C VAL A 28 -1.66 10.79 -6.52
N LEU A 29 -1.50 10.41 -5.25
CA LEU A 29 -0.90 9.12 -4.87
C LEU A 29 -1.72 7.94 -5.38
N THR A 30 -3.05 8.00 -5.30
CA THR A 30 -3.93 6.97 -5.83
C THR A 30 -3.77 6.84 -7.34
N SER A 31 -3.70 7.98 -8.05
CA SER A 31 -3.48 8.01 -9.50
C SER A 31 -2.11 7.46 -9.87
N PHE A 32 -1.08 7.75 -9.07
CA PHE A 32 0.26 7.18 -9.24
C PHE A 32 0.25 5.66 -9.06
N LEU A 33 -0.37 5.13 -8.00
CA LEU A 33 -0.49 3.68 -7.78
C LEU A 33 -1.20 2.99 -8.95
N ASN A 34 -2.21 3.64 -9.54
CA ASN A 34 -2.88 3.13 -10.73
C ASN A 34 -1.96 3.20 -11.97
N ALA A 35 -1.24 4.30 -12.17
CA ALA A 35 -0.36 4.49 -13.32
C ALA A 35 0.80 3.48 -13.37
N VAL A 36 1.26 3.00 -12.21
CA VAL A 36 2.33 1.98 -12.12
C VAL A 36 1.79 0.54 -12.04
N ASP A 37 0.50 0.32 -12.26
CA ASP A 37 -0.15 -0.99 -12.13
C ASP A 37 0.12 -1.65 -10.76
N PHE A 38 0.20 -0.85 -9.69
CA PHE A 38 0.61 -1.33 -8.36
C PHE A 38 -0.18 -2.55 -7.92
N ARG A 39 -1.50 -2.57 -8.21
CA ARG A 39 -2.36 -3.72 -7.94
C ARG A 39 -1.82 -5.00 -8.56
N ARG A 40 -1.49 -4.99 -9.86
CA ARG A 40 -1.00 -6.16 -10.60
C ARG A 40 0.34 -6.63 -10.04
N VAL A 41 1.25 -5.70 -9.78
CA VAL A 41 2.56 -5.99 -9.19
C VAL A 41 2.41 -6.69 -7.83
N CYS A 42 1.48 -6.24 -7.00
CA CYS A 42 1.17 -6.91 -5.73
C CYS A 42 0.51 -8.27 -5.91
N GLU A 43 -0.42 -8.43 -6.85
CA GLU A 43 -1.03 -9.75 -7.13
C GLU A 43 0.03 -10.80 -7.51
N ASP A 44 0.98 -10.41 -8.36
CA ASP A 44 2.05 -11.28 -8.86
C ASP A 44 3.02 -11.74 -7.76
N ARG A 45 3.02 -11.10 -6.59
CA ARG A 45 3.96 -11.38 -5.49
C ARG A 45 3.30 -11.84 -4.21
N PHE A 46 2.06 -11.42 -3.97
CA PHE A 46 1.41 -11.58 -2.68
C PHE A 46 0.07 -12.32 -2.76
N SER A 47 -0.36 -12.79 -3.93
CA SER A 47 -1.62 -13.53 -4.09
C SER A 47 -1.74 -14.76 -3.20
N GLN A 48 -0.62 -15.39 -2.83
CA GLN A 48 -0.56 -16.53 -1.88
C GLN A 48 -1.03 -16.19 -0.46
N PHE A 49 -1.04 -14.92 -0.07
CA PHE A 49 -1.46 -14.47 1.27
C PHE A 49 -2.96 -14.20 1.38
N VAL A 50 -3.74 -14.50 0.35
CA VAL A 50 -5.20 -14.41 0.38
C VAL A 50 -5.81 -15.65 -0.26
N PRO A 51 -7.03 -16.07 0.14
CA PRO A 51 -7.73 -17.13 -0.58
C PRO A 51 -8.06 -16.68 -2.02
N ALA A 52 -8.19 -17.63 -2.93
CA ALA A 52 -8.55 -17.35 -4.34
C ALA A 52 -9.87 -16.57 -4.46
N THR A 53 -10.80 -16.77 -3.52
CA THR A 53 -12.12 -16.12 -3.47
C THR A 53 -12.12 -14.77 -2.74
N ALA A 54 -10.97 -14.25 -2.32
CA ALA A 54 -10.91 -12.98 -1.59
C ALA A 54 -11.36 -11.79 -2.47
N THR A 55 -12.34 -11.02 -1.97
CA THR A 55 -12.76 -9.75 -2.57
C THR A 55 -11.64 -8.71 -2.53
N HIS A 56 -11.08 -8.46 -1.34
CA HIS A 56 -9.94 -7.56 -1.17
C HIS A 56 -8.66 -8.33 -1.43
N ARG A 57 -8.10 -8.08 -2.62
CA ARG A 57 -6.84 -8.67 -3.06
C ARG A 57 -5.63 -7.89 -2.49
N PRO A 58 -4.43 -8.51 -2.39
CA PRO A 58 -3.26 -7.91 -1.75
C PRO A 58 -2.93 -6.50 -2.24
N GLY A 59 -3.04 -6.24 -3.54
CA GLY A 59 -2.77 -4.90 -4.08
C GLY A 59 -3.72 -3.83 -3.53
N LYS A 60 -5.00 -4.17 -3.29
CA LYS A 60 -5.97 -3.23 -2.69
C LYS A 60 -5.70 -3.04 -1.20
N ILE A 61 -5.35 -4.10 -0.48
CA ILE A 61 -5.04 -4.04 0.96
C ILE A 61 -3.77 -3.22 1.19
N LEU A 62 -2.67 -3.57 0.52
CA LEU A 62 -1.39 -2.88 0.67
C LEU A 62 -1.46 -1.43 0.18
N GLY A 63 -2.18 -1.16 -0.92
CA GLY A 63 -2.36 0.19 -1.44
C GLY A 63 -3.13 1.08 -0.46
N ALA A 64 -4.18 0.55 0.16
CA ALA A 64 -4.95 1.30 1.15
C ALA A 64 -4.17 1.52 2.46
N LEU A 65 -3.37 0.53 2.91
CA LEU A 65 -2.46 0.73 4.04
C LEU A 65 -1.39 1.80 3.74
N ALA A 66 -0.80 1.79 2.54
CA ALA A 66 0.17 2.80 2.13
C ALA A 66 -0.45 4.21 2.06
N LEU A 67 -1.68 4.33 1.53
CA LEU A 67 -2.41 5.60 1.52
C LEU A 67 -2.79 6.07 2.94
N SER A 68 -3.15 5.16 3.84
CA SER A 68 -3.42 5.49 5.24
C SER A 68 -2.17 6.03 5.93
N LEU A 69 -1.02 5.36 5.77
CA LEU A 69 0.25 5.86 6.29
C LEU A 69 0.61 7.23 5.70
N ALA A 70 0.41 7.42 4.39
CA ALA A 70 0.63 8.71 3.74
C ALA A 70 -0.30 9.80 4.29
N ALA A 71 -1.55 9.46 4.59
CA ALA A 71 -2.51 10.38 5.21
C ALA A 71 -2.15 10.73 6.67
N GLY A 72 -1.25 9.98 7.30
CA GLY A 72 -0.90 10.16 8.70
C GLY A 72 -1.37 9.11 9.68
N GLY A 73 -1.89 7.99 9.18
CA GLY A 73 -2.14 6.83 10.00
C GLY A 73 -0.84 6.28 10.60
N GLU A 74 -0.92 5.84 11.85
CA GLU A 74 0.16 5.17 12.58
C GLU A 74 -0.20 3.71 12.86
N GLN A 75 -1.48 3.36 12.78
CA GLN A 75 -2.03 2.03 13.03
C GLN A 75 -2.74 1.49 11.79
N ALA A 76 -2.81 0.16 11.67
CA ALA A 76 -3.53 -0.49 10.58
C ALA A 76 -5.03 -0.17 10.55
N THR A 77 -5.59 0.20 11.71
CA THR A 77 -7.00 0.61 11.90
C THR A 77 -7.27 2.04 11.43
N ASP A 78 -6.24 2.87 11.23
CA ASP A 78 -6.40 4.24 10.70
C ASP A 78 -6.85 4.26 9.24
N ILE A 79 -6.92 3.08 8.61
CA ILE A 79 -7.56 2.87 7.31
C ILE A 79 -9.04 3.26 7.31
N ASP A 80 -9.66 3.40 8.49
CA ASP A 80 -11.02 3.88 8.69
C ASP A 80 -11.24 5.28 8.14
N GLN A 81 -10.20 6.10 8.14
CA GLN A 81 -10.21 7.41 7.51
C GLN A 81 -10.45 7.31 5.99
N LEU A 82 -9.92 6.27 5.34
CA LEU A 82 -10.18 5.99 3.93
C LEU A 82 -11.59 5.40 3.73
N ARG A 83 -12.07 4.57 4.66
CA ARG A 83 -13.44 4.04 4.64
C ARG A 83 -14.50 5.14 4.76
N ALA A 84 -14.19 6.24 5.44
CA ALA A 84 -15.08 7.38 5.60
C ALA A 84 -15.30 8.18 4.30
N ALA A 85 -14.46 7.99 3.28
CA ALA A 85 -14.57 8.65 1.97
C ALA A 85 -14.66 7.61 0.81
N PRO A 86 -15.73 6.78 0.77
CA PRO A 86 -15.87 5.70 -0.20
C PRO A 86 -15.95 6.19 -1.66
N GLU A 87 -16.37 7.43 -1.90
CA GLU A 87 -16.37 8.08 -3.21
C GLU A 87 -14.96 8.34 -3.76
N LEU A 88 -13.96 8.49 -2.89
CA LEU A 88 -12.56 8.70 -3.27
C LEU A 88 -11.79 7.38 -3.36
N PHE A 89 -11.97 6.50 -2.37
CA PHE A 89 -11.14 5.31 -2.20
C PHE A 89 -11.83 4.00 -2.59
N GLY A 90 -13.13 4.04 -2.86
CA GLY A 90 -13.95 2.85 -3.12
C GLY A 90 -14.06 1.94 -1.90
N SER A 91 -14.33 0.66 -2.15
CA SER A 91 -14.34 -0.35 -1.07
C SER A 91 -12.94 -0.56 -0.50
N VAL A 92 -12.82 -0.39 0.82
CA VAL A 92 -11.60 -0.60 1.60
C VAL A 92 -11.83 -1.78 2.55
N ALA A 93 -10.79 -2.59 2.77
CA ALA A 93 -10.87 -3.78 3.61
C ALA A 93 -11.19 -3.42 5.06
N SER A 94 -11.93 -4.28 5.76
CA SER A 94 -12.14 -4.15 7.21
C SER A 94 -10.90 -4.54 8.01
N ASP A 95 -10.81 -4.08 9.26
CA ASP A 95 -9.71 -4.43 10.17
C ASP A 95 -9.55 -5.94 10.34
N ALA A 96 -10.65 -6.69 10.41
CA ALA A 96 -10.60 -8.15 10.49
C ALA A 96 -10.01 -8.79 9.21
N THR A 97 -10.21 -8.18 8.05
CA THR A 97 -9.61 -8.64 6.79
C THR A 97 -8.12 -8.34 6.75
N ILE A 98 -7.72 -7.14 7.20
CA ILE A 98 -6.32 -6.74 7.31
C ILE A 98 -5.59 -7.63 8.32
N SER A 99 -6.18 -7.85 9.50
CA SER A 99 -5.63 -8.73 10.54
C SER A 99 -5.40 -10.15 10.03
N ARG A 100 -6.35 -10.74 9.29
CA ARG A 100 -6.16 -12.06 8.66
C ARG A 100 -5.08 -12.06 7.59
N PHE A 101 -4.95 -10.99 6.80
CA PHE A 101 -3.89 -10.85 5.81
C PHE A 101 -2.51 -10.79 6.49
N MET A 102 -2.37 -9.97 7.53
CA MET A 102 -1.14 -9.88 8.34
C MET A 102 -0.85 -11.20 9.07
N GLY A 103 -1.88 -11.92 9.53
CA GLY A 103 -1.75 -13.26 10.10
C GLY A 103 -1.13 -14.25 9.13
N ARG A 104 -1.56 -14.26 7.87
CA ARG A 104 -0.96 -15.12 6.82
C ARG A 104 0.47 -14.70 6.48
N ILE A 105 0.78 -13.41 6.48
CA ILE A 105 2.16 -12.93 6.33
C ILE A 105 3.02 -13.44 7.49
N LYS A 106 2.52 -13.36 8.72
CA LYS A 106 3.22 -13.84 9.92
C LYS A 106 3.52 -15.34 9.86
N GLU A 107 2.65 -16.15 9.24
CA GLU A 107 2.90 -17.58 9.03
C GLU A 107 4.02 -17.87 8.02
N GLN A 108 4.27 -16.95 7.07
CA GLN A 108 5.28 -17.10 6.01
C GLN A 108 6.08 -15.80 5.76
N PRO A 109 6.85 -15.31 6.75
CA PRO A 109 7.50 -14.00 6.68
C PRO A 109 8.60 -13.93 5.61
N GLU A 110 9.27 -15.05 5.35
CA GLU A 110 10.30 -15.15 4.29
C GLU A 110 9.71 -15.01 2.90
N ALA A 111 8.54 -15.62 2.65
CA ALA A 111 7.85 -15.51 1.37
C ALA A 111 7.40 -14.05 1.11
N PHE A 112 6.98 -13.34 2.16
CA PHE A 112 6.63 -11.92 2.06
C PHE A 112 7.87 -11.07 1.77
N SER A 113 8.96 -11.29 2.52
CA SER A 113 10.22 -10.55 2.37
C SER A 113 10.81 -10.74 0.96
N TYR A 114 10.80 -11.97 0.45
CA TYR A 114 11.21 -12.27 -0.92
C TYR A 114 10.30 -11.61 -1.97
N GLY A 115 8.97 -11.69 -1.80
CA GLY A 115 8.00 -11.03 -2.67
C GLY A 115 8.20 -9.51 -2.71
N PHE A 116 8.48 -8.90 -1.56
CA PHE A 116 8.75 -7.47 -1.44
C PHE A 116 10.08 -7.07 -2.11
N ALA A 117 11.17 -7.79 -1.84
CA ALA A 117 12.47 -7.51 -2.45
C ALA A 117 12.42 -7.61 -3.98
N THR A 118 11.73 -8.62 -4.52
CA THR A 118 11.58 -8.80 -5.97
C THR A 118 10.64 -7.77 -6.59
N MET A 119 9.58 -7.37 -5.90
CA MET A 119 8.73 -6.25 -6.31
C MET A 119 9.53 -4.95 -6.46
N THR A 120 10.35 -4.59 -5.45
CA THR A 120 11.14 -3.35 -5.49
C THR A 120 12.14 -3.35 -6.64
N ARG A 121 12.73 -4.50 -6.99
CA ARG A 121 13.62 -4.61 -8.15
C ARG A 121 12.89 -4.37 -9.47
N SER A 122 11.64 -4.80 -9.61
CA SER A 122 10.83 -4.58 -10.82
C SER A 122 10.40 -3.13 -11.03
N LEU A 123 10.41 -2.31 -9.99
CA LEU A 123 10.02 -0.89 -10.03
C LEU A 123 11.21 0.07 -10.17
N ARG A 124 12.45 -0.44 -10.26
CA ARG A 124 13.68 0.32 -10.50
C ARG A 124 14.10 0.22 -11.96
#